data_AF-A0A349M0I3-F1
#
_entry.id   AF-A0A349M0I3-F1
#
_cell.length_a   1.000
_cell.length_b   1.000
_cell.length_c   1.000
_cell.angle_alpha   90.00
_cell.angle_beta   90.00
_cell.angle_gamma   90.00
#
_symmetry.space_group_name_H-M   'P 1'
#
loop_
_entity.id
_entity.type
_entity.pdbx_description
1 polymer ?
#
loop_
_entity_poly.entity_id
_entity_poly.type
_entity_poly.pdbx_seq_one_letter_code
_entity_poly.pdbx_strand_id
1 'polypeptide(L)'
;MAQSTTHVCTNCNAPVPNNMSFCPNCGTPASAGNSNHASYAPTQKAPPPYTAYPPQAPPAYQPTPTQQYQPPLQSSQPPPAYARPQKKSSRGILKVGMILLILLILLGAGGFFAFRYVSGRSGNTTTAGVNSEVTPTQAPLTTTPINATVNYASVNITIINAQQATSFADDTSTPPQGVVRLNLHAVQSDAGNVYFASAPSFAYPECFTLLLPGGNKVSMASGGYKDLSGPAQKGDQTTWIDFPASSNLQVNQMILQIGKDTEEQIQVPLTGHADLSQYQPKQSNPNLRVQFGSMFWTLKTVTLKLSDSGTQVDKGKRFLVLTFSLDNPGTEGLNAFPPDYIRLQYG
;
A
#
# COMPACT_ATOMS: atom_id res chain seq x y z
N MET A 1 7.40 -39.04 24.97
CA MET A 1 7.18 -37.64 25.37
C MET A 1 8.46 -37.17 26.07
N ALA A 2 9.35 -36.47 25.35
CA ALA A 2 10.60 -35.97 25.94
C ALA A 2 10.29 -34.69 26.73
N GLN A 3 10.58 -34.68 28.03
CA GLN A 3 10.48 -33.48 28.84
C GLN A 3 11.63 -32.54 28.45
N SER A 4 11.29 -31.47 27.73
CA SER A 4 12.23 -30.38 27.46
C SER A 4 12.60 -29.71 28.79
N THR A 5 13.81 -29.94 29.28
CA THR A 5 14.35 -29.24 30.45
C THR A 5 14.46 -27.75 30.15
N THR A 6 13.85 -26.92 30.99
CA THR A 6 13.87 -25.46 30.93
C THR A 6 14.60 -24.89 32.16
N HIS A 7 15.17 -23.70 32.03
CA HIS A 7 15.68 -22.89 33.13
C HIS A 7 14.94 -21.55 33.19
N VAL A 8 15.03 -20.82 34.29
CA VAL A 8 14.35 -19.52 34.46
C VAL A 8 15.31 -18.38 34.10
N CYS A 9 14.88 -17.44 33.25
CA CYS A 9 15.65 -16.26 32.91
C CYS A 9 15.84 -15.36 34.14
N THR A 10 17.09 -14.98 34.45
CA THR A 10 17.44 -14.13 35.60
C THR A 10 17.01 -12.67 35.47
N ASN A 11 16.67 -12.21 34.25
CA ASN A 11 16.27 -10.83 34.00
C ASN A 11 14.75 -10.63 33.93
N CYS A 12 14.00 -11.59 33.39
CA CYS A 12 12.53 -11.45 33.19
C CYS A 12 11.69 -12.59 33.77
N ASN A 13 12.32 -13.56 34.46
CA ASN A 13 11.68 -14.72 35.09
C ASN A 13 10.87 -15.63 34.16
N ALA A 14 10.99 -15.49 32.83
CA ALA A 14 10.36 -16.39 31.87
C ALA A 14 11.10 -17.73 31.76
N PRO A 15 10.40 -18.85 31.49
CA PRO A 15 11.04 -20.14 31.21
C PRO A 15 11.77 -20.12 29.86
N VAL A 16 13.01 -20.58 29.86
CA VAL A 16 13.91 -20.63 28.70
C VAL A 16 14.31 -22.08 28.45
N PRO A 17 14.06 -22.63 27.25
CA PRO A 17 14.57 -23.94 26.86
C PRO A 17 16.11 -24.00 26.90
N ASN A 18 16.67 -25.11 27.41
CA ASN A 18 18.12 -25.25 27.58
C ASN A 18 18.95 -25.18 26.27
N ASN A 19 18.31 -25.31 25.11
CA ASN A 19 18.96 -25.19 23.80
C ASN A 19 18.99 -23.75 23.24
N MET A 20 18.56 -22.74 24.01
CA MET A 20 18.57 -21.34 23.56
C MET A 20 19.72 -20.55 24.19
N SER A 21 20.49 -19.84 23.36
CA SER A 21 21.59 -18.96 23.80
C SER A 21 21.12 -17.64 24.41
N PHE A 22 19.85 -17.27 24.21
CA PHE A 22 19.24 -16.04 24.71
C PHE A 22 17.79 -16.29 25.16
N CYS A 23 17.31 -15.53 26.14
CA CYS A 23 15.90 -15.58 26.54
C CYS A 23 15.00 -15.07 25.41
N PRO A 24 14.01 -15.86 24.93
CA PRO A 24 13.14 -15.44 23.83
C PRO A 24 12.18 -14.30 24.21
N ASN A 25 12.00 -14.04 25.50
CA ASN A 25 11.06 -13.02 25.99
C ASN A 25 11.72 -11.64 26.21
N CYS A 26 13.03 -11.60 26.53
CA CYS A 26 13.72 -10.34 26.86
C CYS A 26 15.11 -10.17 26.24
N GLY A 27 15.63 -11.16 25.54
CA GLY A 27 16.92 -11.08 24.85
C GLY A 27 18.17 -11.24 25.73
N THR A 28 18.03 -11.45 27.04
CA THR A 28 19.19 -11.65 27.93
C THR A 28 19.97 -12.93 27.57
N PRO A 29 21.32 -12.89 27.48
CA PRO A 29 22.15 -14.07 27.19
C PRO A 29 22.02 -15.14 28.27
N ALA A 30 21.92 -16.41 27.88
CA ALA A 30 21.78 -17.53 28.81
C ALA A 30 23.04 -17.79 29.67
N SER A 31 24.21 -17.28 29.26
CA SER A 31 25.50 -17.47 29.94
C SER A 31 25.74 -16.52 31.13
N ALA A 32 24.79 -15.65 31.48
CA ALA A 32 24.97 -14.68 32.56
C ALA A 32 24.90 -15.29 33.99
N GLY A 33 24.72 -16.61 34.13
CA GLY A 33 24.41 -17.23 35.43
C GLY A 33 25.17 -18.52 35.80
N ASN A 34 26.14 -19.00 35.02
CA ASN A 34 26.91 -20.18 35.42
C ASN A 34 28.41 -19.99 35.21
N SER A 35 29.09 -19.71 36.32
CA SER A 35 30.54 -19.77 36.46
C SER A 35 31.05 -21.18 36.15
N ASN A 36 31.88 -21.27 35.12
CA ASN A 36 33.04 -22.16 34.94
C ASN A 36 33.16 -22.52 33.46
N HIS A 37 33.99 -21.79 32.70
CA HIS A 37 34.97 -22.36 31.76
C HIS A 37 35.80 -21.24 31.09
N ALA A 38 37.12 -21.37 31.30
CA ALA A 38 38.27 -20.88 30.52
C ALA A 38 38.16 -19.56 29.74
N SER A 39 38.83 -18.54 30.27
CA SER A 39 39.27 -17.33 29.56
C SER A 39 40.07 -17.67 28.30
N TYR A 40 39.50 -17.36 27.13
CA TYR A 40 40.28 -16.97 25.97
C TYR A 40 40.11 -15.47 25.77
N ALA A 41 41.05 -14.70 26.31
CA ALA A 41 41.18 -13.28 26.03
C ALA A 41 41.97 -13.11 24.72
N PRO A 42 41.41 -12.49 23.67
CA PRO A 42 42.21 -11.97 22.57
C PRO A 42 42.84 -10.65 23.01
N THR A 43 44.16 -10.54 22.88
CA THR A 43 44.93 -9.30 23.05
C THR A 43 44.47 -8.25 22.04
N GLN A 44 43.56 -7.37 22.47
CA GLN A 44 43.26 -6.12 21.76
C GLN A 44 44.46 -5.17 21.90
N LYS A 45 45.05 -4.77 20.77
CA LYS A 45 45.92 -3.58 20.72
C LYS A 45 45.04 -2.33 20.90
N ALA A 46 45.43 -1.47 21.84
CA ALA A 46 44.75 -0.21 22.15
C ALA A 46 44.78 0.77 20.95
N PRO A 47 43.68 1.50 20.65
CA PRO A 47 43.69 2.64 19.74
C PRO A 47 44.33 3.89 20.38
N PRO A 48 44.82 4.86 19.58
CA PRO A 48 45.46 6.08 20.09
C PRO A 48 44.46 7.02 20.79
N PRO A 49 44.94 7.86 21.73
CA PRO A 49 44.09 8.67 22.59
C PRO A 49 43.43 9.83 21.82
N TYR A 50 42.11 9.90 21.90
CA TYR A 50 41.29 11.02 21.46
C TYR A 50 41.35 12.16 22.49
N THR A 51 41.58 13.38 22.01
CA THR A 51 41.47 14.62 22.76
C THR A 51 40.02 14.85 23.20
N ALA A 52 39.83 15.00 24.52
CA ALA A 52 38.53 15.29 25.11
C ALA A 52 38.08 16.72 24.78
N TYR A 53 36.94 16.87 24.11
CA TYR A 53 36.19 18.12 24.07
C TYR A 53 35.38 18.28 25.38
N PRO A 54 35.28 19.50 25.94
CA PRO A 54 34.54 19.72 27.19
C PRO A 54 33.03 19.50 27.01
N PRO A 55 32.34 18.94 28.02
CA PRO A 55 30.91 18.65 27.94
C PRO A 55 30.08 19.95 27.93
N GLN A 56 29.25 20.09 26.91
CA GLN A 56 28.25 21.15 26.82
C GLN A 56 27.02 20.74 27.65
N ALA A 57 26.63 21.59 28.62
CA ALA A 57 25.53 21.32 29.53
C ALA A 57 24.17 21.26 28.80
N PRO A 58 23.29 20.30 29.12
CA PRO A 58 21.95 20.23 28.54
C PRO A 58 21.05 21.37 29.08
N PRO A 59 20.14 21.93 28.26
CA PRO A 59 19.20 22.95 28.71
C PRO A 59 18.16 22.34 29.68
N ALA A 60 17.88 23.08 30.74
CA ALA A 60 16.90 22.72 31.76
C ALA A 60 15.47 22.76 31.21
N TYR A 61 14.76 21.64 31.27
CA TYR A 61 13.32 21.57 31.00
C TYR A 61 12.54 22.06 32.23
N GLN A 62 11.74 23.13 32.05
CA GLN A 62 10.68 23.49 32.99
C GLN A 62 9.48 22.54 32.81
N PRO A 63 8.90 21.99 33.89
CA PRO A 63 7.68 21.19 33.80
C PRO A 63 6.44 22.09 33.59
N THR A 64 5.68 21.82 32.53
CA THR A 64 4.36 22.40 32.26
C THR A 64 3.27 21.64 33.03
N PRO A 65 2.21 22.29 33.56
CA PRO A 65 1.18 21.63 34.34
C PRO A 65 0.30 20.72 33.47
N THR A 66 0.06 19.50 33.95
CA THR A 66 -0.89 18.55 33.37
C THR A 66 -2.33 18.97 33.66
N GLN A 67 -3.07 19.38 32.62
CA GLN A 67 -4.54 19.39 32.70
C GLN A 67 -5.08 17.97 32.46
N GLN A 68 -5.80 17.45 33.45
CA GLN A 68 -6.57 16.21 33.34
C GLN A 68 -7.77 16.46 32.42
N TYR A 69 -7.75 15.88 31.21
CA TYR A 69 -8.92 15.85 30.34
C TYR A 69 -9.81 14.67 30.71
N GLN A 70 -11.01 14.98 31.20
CA GLN A 70 -12.04 14.02 31.57
C GLN A 70 -12.96 13.79 30.36
N PRO A 71 -13.11 12.57 29.82
CA PRO A 71 -13.96 12.32 28.66
C PRO A 71 -15.45 12.47 29.02
N PRO A 72 -16.29 13.06 28.15
CA PRO A 72 -17.71 13.17 28.40
C PRO A 72 -18.40 11.79 28.27
N LEU A 73 -19.22 11.48 29.28
CA LEU A 73 -20.11 10.33 29.31
C LEU A 73 -21.18 10.47 28.22
N GLN A 74 -21.10 9.61 27.20
CA GLN A 74 -22.05 9.60 26.11
C GLN A 74 -23.25 8.72 26.48
N SER A 75 -24.39 9.38 26.73
CA SER A 75 -25.68 8.75 26.96
C SER A 75 -26.15 7.98 25.72
N SER A 76 -26.46 6.70 25.91
CA SER A 76 -26.99 5.79 24.90
C SER A 76 -28.45 6.10 24.57
N GLN A 77 -28.68 6.79 23.47
CA GLN A 77 -30.01 6.99 22.90
C GLN A 77 -30.25 5.91 21.81
N PRO A 78 -31.36 5.15 21.85
CA PRO A 78 -31.62 4.11 20.87
C PRO A 78 -31.90 4.72 19.47
N PRO A 79 -31.44 4.06 18.39
CA PRO A 79 -31.57 4.59 17.04
C PRO A 79 -33.03 4.65 16.56
N PRO A 80 -33.38 5.61 15.69
CA PRO A 80 -34.74 5.81 15.18
C PRO A 80 -35.23 4.62 14.34
N ALA A 81 -36.55 4.43 14.32
CA ALA A 81 -37.26 3.23 13.87
C ALA A 81 -37.01 2.79 12.41
N TYR A 82 -36.38 3.62 11.57
CA TYR A 82 -36.01 3.27 10.20
C TYR A 82 -34.69 2.47 10.11
N ALA A 83 -33.92 2.37 11.19
CA ALA A 83 -32.64 1.65 11.24
C ALA A 83 -32.73 0.19 11.73
N ARG A 84 -33.94 -0.41 11.80
CA ARG A 84 -34.09 -1.83 12.15
C ARG A 84 -34.08 -2.71 10.89
N PRO A 85 -33.24 -3.76 10.82
CA PRO A 85 -33.25 -4.69 9.70
C PRO A 85 -34.57 -5.47 9.65
N GLN A 86 -35.29 -5.35 8.54
CA GLN A 86 -36.53 -6.08 8.27
C GLN A 86 -36.21 -7.48 7.76
N LYS A 87 -36.53 -8.50 8.57
CA LYS A 87 -36.42 -9.92 8.19
C LYS A 87 -37.50 -10.26 7.17
N LYS A 88 -37.13 -10.36 5.88
CA LYS A 88 -38.00 -10.94 4.85
C LYS A 88 -37.93 -12.46 4.90
N SER A 89 -39.03 -13.11 5.26
CA SER A 89 -39.27 -14.52 4.94
C SER A 89 -39.94 -14.61 3.58
N SER A 90 -39.32 -15.29 2.62
CA SER A 90 -39.99 -15.69 1.39
C SER A 90 -39.96 -17.22 1.24
N ARG A 91 -40.93 -17.88 1.87
CA ARG A 91 -41.35 -19.21 1.46
C ARG A 91 -42.35 -19.06 0.31
N GLY A 92 -41.99 -19.61 -0.85
CA GLY A 92 -42.96 -20.21 -1.78
C GLY A 92 -43.41 -19.38 -3.00
N ILE A 93 -42.55 -19.17 -4.01
CA ILE A 93 -42.96 -18.95 -5.42
C ILE A 93 -41.90 -19.54 -6.39
N LEU A 94 -41.56 -20.83 -6.25
CA LEU A 94 -40.53 -21.47 -7.12
C LEU A 94 -41.12 -22.30 -8.28
N LYS A 95 -42.45 -22.37 -8.47
CA LYS A 95 -43.03 -23.27 -9.50
C LYS A 95 -43.68 -22.59 -10.72
N VAL A 96 -43.95 -21.29 -10.70
CA VAL A 96 -44.58 -20.58 -11.85
C VAL A 96 -43.55 -19.86 -12.73
N GLY A 97 -42.48 -19.30 -12.14
CA GLY A 97 -41.46 -18.56 -12.90
C GLY A 97 -40.63 -19.41 -13.85
N MET A 98 -40.41 -20.69 -13.52
CA MET A 98 -39.62 -21.61 -14.36
C MET A 98 -40.34 -21.99 -15.66
N ILE A 99 -41.67 -22.10 -15.62
CA ILE A 99 -42.49 -22.40 -16.82
C ILE A 99 -42.51 -21.19 -17.77
N LEU A 100 -42.59 -19.97 -17.23
CA LEU A 100 -42.55 -18.72 -18.01
C LEU A 100 -41.17 -18.49 -18.65
N LEU A 101 -40.09 -18.85 -17.95
CA LEU A 101 -38.73 -18.77 -18.47
C LEU A 101 -38.50 -19.74 -19.63
N ILE A 102 -38.99 -20.97 -19.54
CA ILE A 102 -38.87 -21.98 -20.61
C ILE A 102 -39.65 -21.54 -21.86
N LEU A 103 -40.85 -20.97 -21.69
CA LEU A 103 -41.64 -20.43 -22.81
C LEU A 103 -40.94 -19.25 -23.51
N LEU A 104 -40.31 -18.35 -22.75
CA LEU A 104 -39.53 -17.24 -23.32
C LEU A 104 -38.28 -17.71 -24.07
N ILE A 105 -37.62 -18.77 -23.59
CA ILE A 105 -36.46 -19.35 -24.28
C ILE A 105 -36.88 -20.05 -25.57
N LEU A 106 -38.01 -20.77 -25.58
CA LEU A 106 -38.54 -21.42 -26.78
C LEU A 106 -39.02 -20.41 -27.85
N LEU A 107 -39.62 -19.29 -27.43
CA LEU A 107 -40.03 -18.21 -28.34
C LEU A 107 -38.83 -17.37 -28.83
N GLY A 108 -37.83 -17.14 -27.98
CA GLY A 108 -36.63 -16.37 -28.31
C GLY A 108 -35.68 -17.09 -29.28
N ALA A 109 -35.53 -18.41 -29.15
CA ALA A 109 -34.67 -19.20 -30.03
C ALA A 109 -35.24 -19.27 -31.47
N GLY A 110 -36.56 -19.43 -31.62
CA GLY A 110 -37.21 -19.45 -32.94
C GLY A 110 -37.07 -18.12 -33.70
N GLY A 111 -37.19 -16.98 -33.02
CA GLY A 111 -37.08 -15.65 -33.63
C GLY A 111 -35.64 -15.29 -34.04
N PHE A 112 -34.64 -15.72 -33.27
CA PHE A 112 -33.23 -15.40 -33.55
C PHE A 112 -32.70 -16.09 -34.83
N PHE A 113 -33.13 -17.33 -35.10
CA PHE A 113 -32.71 -18.05 -36.30
C PHE A 113 -33.46 -17.60 -37.56
N ALA A 114 -34.72 -17.16 -37.45
CA ALA A 114 -35.45 -16.57 -38.57
C ALA A 114 -34.87 -15.19 -38.99
N PHE A 115 -34.47 -14.36 -38.02
CA PHE A 115 -33.88 -13.06 -38.30
C PHE A 115 -32.51 -13.18 -39.00
N ARG A 116 -31.66 -14.12 -38.56
CA ARG A 116 -30.35 -14.35 -39.21
C ARG A 116 -30.42 -14.92 -40.64
N TYR A 117 -31.50 -15.61 -41.02
CA TYR A 117 -31.68 -16.11 -42.38
C TYR A 117 -32.16 -15.01 -43.36
N VAL A 118 -32.84 -13.98 -42.86
CA VAL A 118 -33.28 -12.82 -43.67
C VAL A 118 -32.21 -11.73 -43.76
N SER A 119 -31.39 -11.52 -42.73
CA SER A 119 -30.30 -10.53 -42.74
C SER A 119 -29.06 -10.94 -43.56
N GLY A 120 -29.01 -12.19 -44.07
CA GLY A 120 -27.90 -12.72 -44.87
C GLY A 120 -27.97 -12.45 -46.38
N ARG A 121 -29.01 -11.74 -46.86
CA ARG A 121 -29.17 -11.35 -48.27
C ARG A 121 -29.66 -9.90 -48.40
N SER A 122 -28.73 -8.96 -48.36
CA SER A 122 -28.82 -7.64 -49.02
C SER A 122 -27.40 -7.06 -49.02
N GLY A 123 -26.66 -7.02 -50.12
CA GLY A 123 -27.08 -6.77 -51.50
C GLY A 123 -27.15 -5.26 -51.70
N ASN A 124 -26.04 -4.69 -52.21
CA ASN A 124 -25.82 -3.27 -52.49
C ASN A 124 -27.09 -2.52 -52.89
N THR A 125 -27.43 -1.48 -52.13
CA THR A 125 -28.27 -0.40 -52.65
C THR A 125 -27.78 0.92 -52.09
N THR A 126 -27.11 1.67 -52.96
CA THR A 126 -26.79 3.09 -52.81
C THR A 126 -28.07 3.86 -52.51
N THR A 127 -28.24 4.31 -51.27
CA THR A 127 -29.22 5.33 -50.92
C THR A 127 -28.49 6.43 -50.17
N ALA A 128 -28.39 7.58 -50.82
CA ALA A 128 -27.91 8.82 -50.22
C ALA A 128 -28.90 9.25 -49.12
N GLY A 129 -28.68 8.76 -47.92
CA GLY A 129 -29.28 9.26 -46.69
C GLY A 129 -28.16 9.88 -45.88
N VAL A 130 -28.25 11.19 -45.65
CA VAL A 130 -27.37 11.91 -44.74
C VAL A 130 -27.64 11.37 -43.33
N ASN A 131 -26.92 10.31 -42.95
CA ASN A 131 -26.72 9.98 -41.56
C ASN A 131 -25.77 11.05 -41.05
N SER A 132 -26.33 12.11 -40.45
CA SER A 132 -25.60 12.92 -39.50
C SER A 132 -25.24 12.00 -38.34
N GLU A 133 -24.10 11.32 -38.49
CA GLU A 133 -23.34 10.75 -37.41
C GLU A 133 -23.03 11.93 -36.49
N VAL A 134 -23.86 12.11 -35.46
CA VAL A 134 -23.58 13.08 -34.41
C VAL A 134 -22.37 12.52 -33.69
N THR A 135 -21.17 12.92 -34.14
CA THR A 135 -19.96 12.74 -33.37
C THR A 135 -20.25 13.34 -32.00
N PRO A 136 -20.26 12.54 -30.91
CA PRO A 136 -20.55 13.08 -29.59
C PRO A 136 -19.54 14.18 -29.32
N THR A 137 -20.03 15.42 -29.25
CA THR A 137 -19.17 16.57 -28.96
C THR A 137 -18.73 16.41 -27.52
N GLN A 138 -17.45 16.13 -27.31
CA GLN A 138 -16.87 15.99 -25.97
C GLN A 138 -17.15 17.27 -25.18
N ALA A 139 -17.62 17.12 -23.94
CA ALA A 139 -17.83 18.25 -23.05
C ALA A 139 -16.54 19.08 -22.91
N PRO A 140 -16.63 20.40 -22.68
CA PRO A 140 -15.45 21.23 -22.45
C PRO A 140 -14.53 20.61 -21.40
N LEU A 141 -13.27 20.38 -21.78
CA LEU A 141 -12.28 19.68 -20.98
C LEU A 141 -11.24 20.68 -20.47
N THR A 142 -11.09 20.78 -19.16
CA THR A 142 -9.96 21.50 -18.55
C THR A 142 -8.88 20.52 -18.17
N THR A 143 -7.64 20.74 -18.60
CA THR A 143 -6.49 19.87 -18.28
C THR A 143 -5.46 20.64 -17.47
N THR A 144 -5.06 20.08 -16.33
CA THR A 144 -4.01 20.61 -15.45
C THR A 144 -2.83 19.62 -15.44
N PRO A 145 -1.64 20.01 -15.93
CA PRO A 145 -0.44 19.19 -15.78
C PRO A 145 -0.09 19.00 -14.30
N ILE A 146 0.22 17.77 -13.90
CA ILE A 146 0.58 17.44 -12.51
C ILE A 146 2.05 17.03 -12.38
N ASN A 147 2.48 16.06 -13.19
CA ASN A 147 3.86 15.55 -13.27
C ASN A 147 4.49 15.24 -11.89
N ALA A 148 3.72 14.63 -10.99
CA ALA A 148 4.17 14.28 -9.65
C ALA A 148 4.32 12.76 -9.53
N THR A 149 5.44 12.29 -9.00
CA THR A 149 5.74 10.86 -8.82
C THR A 149 5.92 10.51 -7.35
N VAL A 150 5.26 9.43 -6.91
CA VAL A 150 5.40 8.85 -5.58
C VAL A 150 5.58 7.33 -5.66
N ASN A 151 6.23 6.74 -4.66
CA ASN A 151 6.34 5.30 -4.53
C ASN A 151 5.26 4.79 -3.56
N TYR A 152 4.38 3.90 -4.02
CA TYR A 152 3.34 3.28 -3.21
C TYR A 152 3.31 1.78 -3.48
N ALA A 153 3.39 0.97 -2.42
CA ALA A 153 3.41 -0.49 -2.51
C ALA A 153 4.41 -1.01 -3.58
N SER A 154 5.61 -0.43 -3.57
CA SER A 154 6.71 -0.66 -4.53
C SER A 154 6.46 -0.20 -5.96
N VAL A 155 5.35 0.45 -6.28
CA VAL A 155 5.10 1.00 -7.62
C VAL A 155 5.42 2.49 -7.64
N ASN A 156 6.22 2.94 -8.61
CA ASN A 156 6.38 4.35 -8.93
C ASN A 156 5.14 4.81 -9.70
N ILE A 157 4.33 5.68 -9.10
CA ILE A 157 3.08 6.18 -9.66
C ILE A 157 3.29 7.65 -10.00
N THR A 158 3.29 7.94 -11.29
CA THR A 158 3.37 9.28 -11.85
C THR A 158 1.97 9.75 -12.22
N ILE A 159 1.50 10.82 -11.58
CA ILE A 159 0.27 11.52 -11.97
C ILE A 159 0.67 12.48 -13.08
N ILE A 160 0.31 12.15 -14.33
CA ILE A 160 0.70 12.93 -15.51
C ILE A 160 -0.08 14.25 -15.51
N ASN A 161 -1.40 14.14 -15.48
CA ASN A 161 -2.31 15.28 -15.50
C ASN A 161 -3.64 14.95 -14.82
N ALA A 162 -4.39 15.99 -14.51
CA ALA A 162 -5.76 15.93 -14.06
C ALA A 162 -6.65 16.62 -15.09
N GLN A 163 -7.73 15.96 -15.45
CA GLN A 163 -8.72 16.41 -16.42
C GLN A 163 -10.06 16.60 -15.73
N GLN A 164 -10.73 17.72 -15.97
CA GLN A 164 -12.04 18.01 -15.41
C GLN A 164 -13.05 18.25 -16.53
N ALA A 165 -14.19 17.56 -16.46
CA ALA A 165 -15.27 17.65 -17.42
C ALA A 165 -16.61 17.28 -16.75
N THR A 166 -17.73 17.61 -17.39
CA THR A 166 -19.04 17.09 -16.98
C THR A 166 -19.17 15.59 -17.27
N SER A 167 -18.51 15.12 -18.33
CA SER A 167 -18.46 13.72 -18.76
C SER A 167 -17.27 13.51 -19.70
N PHE A 168 -16.79 12.27 -19.80
CA PHE A 168 -15.86 11.82 -20.83
C PHE A 168 -16.59 11.02 -21.91
N ALA A 169 -15.99 10.95 -23.11
CA ALA A 169 -16.61 10.27 -24.25
C ALA A 169 -16.69 8.74 -24.05
N ASP A 170 -15.86 8.18 -23.16
CA ASP A 170 -15.84 6.77 -22.78
C ASP A 170 -16.67 6.45 -21.53
N ASP A 171 -17.39 7.43 -20.97
CA ASP A 171 -18.26 7.21 -19.81
C ASP A 171 -19.46 6.35 -20.19
N THR A 172 -19.60 5.20 -19.53
CA THR A 172 -20.80 4.34 -19.61
C THR A 172 -21.91 4.82 -18.66
N SER A 173 -21.56 5.67 -17.69
CA SER A 173 -22.48 6.36 -16.80
C SER A 173 -21.85 7.67 -16.32
N THR A 174 -22.57 8.79 -16.46
CA THR A 174 -22.06 10.12 -16.08
C THR A 174 -22.53 10.51 -14.67
N PRO A 175 -21.61 10.79 -13.72
CA PRO A 175 -21.99 11.37 -12.44
C PRO A 175 -22.64 12.76 -12.65
N PRO A 176 -23.78 13.05 -12.01
CA PRO A 176 -24.49 14.32 -12.21
C PRO A 176 -23.70 15.56 -11.76
N GLN A 177 -22.62 15.36 -10.99
CA GLN A 177 -21.81 16.45 -10.44
C GLN A 177 -20.59 16.79 -11.32
N GLY A 178 -20.32 16.04 -12.38
CA GLY A 178 -19.05 16.13 -13.12
C GLY A 178 -17.97 15.20 -12.55
N VAL A 179 -16.82 15.18 -13.23
CA VAL A 179 -15.76 14.19 -13.01
C VAL A 179 -14.39 14.85 -13.07
N VAL A 180 -13.50 14.42 -12.18
CA VAL A 180 -12.06 14.63 -12.29
C VAL A 180 -11.40 13.29 -12.62
N ARG A 181 -10.78 13.22 -13.80
CA ARG A 181 -9.96 12.09 -14.27
C ARG A 181 -8.49 12.36 -14.00
N LEU A 182 -7.81 11.43 -13.35
CA LEU A 182 -6.36 11.45 -13.21
C LEU A 182 -5.75 10.46 -14.20
N ASN A 183 -4.87 10.94 -15.06
CA ASN A 183 -4.09 10.11 -15.97
C ASN A 183 -2.78 9.72 -15.29
N LEU A 184 -2.53 8.42 -15.17
CA LEU A 184 -1.44 7.86 -14.38
C LEU A 184 -0.51 7.01 -15.27
N HIS A 185 0.78 7.05 -14.94
CA HIS A 185 1.79 6.10 -15.42
C HIS A 185 2.43 5.40 -14.23
N ALA A 186 2.32 4.08 -14.18
CA ALA A 186 2.72 3.25 -13.06
C ALA A 186 3.79 2.25 -13.50
N VAL A 187 4.92 2.22 -12.80
CA VAL A 187 6.07 1.34 -13.10
C VAL A 187 6.51 0.63 -11.84
N GLN A 188 6.67 -0.70 -11.90
CA GLN A 188 7.18 -1.46 -10.75
C GLN A 188 8.61 -1.04 -10.40
N SER A 189 8.86 -0.63 -9.15
CA SER A 189 10.16 -0.08 -8.72
C SER A 189 11.10 -1.13 -8.10
N ASP A 190 10.59 -2.29 -7.69
CA ASP A 190 11.36 -3.39 -7.10
C ASP A 190 11.43 -4.62 -8.01
N ALA A 191 11.39 -4.42 -9.33
CA ALA A 191 11.39 -5.44 -10.39
C ALA A 191 12.49 -6.53 -10.29
N GLY A 192 13.58 -6.26 -9.55
CA GLY A 192 14.68 -7.19 -9.29
C GLY A 192 14.49 -8.09 -8.05
N ASN A 193 13.46 -7.86 -7.25
CA ASN A 193 13.20 -8.68 -6.05
C ASN A 193 12.59 -10.03 -6.45
N VAL A 194 13.36 -11.10 -6.24
CA VAL A 194 13.00 -12.49 -6.59
C VAL A 194 12.08 -13.17 -5.57
N TYR A 195 11.80 -12.54 -4.42
CA TYR A 195 11.04 -13.17 -3.33
C TYR A 195 9.52 -12.98 -3.39
N PHE A 196 8.98 -12.25 -4.38
CA PHE A 196 7.56 -11.95 -4.44
C PHE A 196 6.91 -12.28 -5.79
N ALA A 197 5.65 -12.69 -5.69
CA ALA A 197 4.81 -13.25 -6.76
C ALA A 197 4.35 -12.19 -7.77
N SER A 198 3.98 -12.67 -8.96
CA SER A 198 3.52 -11.93 -10.13
C SER A 198 2.21 -11.13 -9.99
N ALA A 199 1.61 -11.07 -8.79
CA ALA A 199 0.32 -10.44 -8.55
C ALA A 199 0.44 -8.91 -8.40
N PRO A 200 -0.58 -8.14 -8.82
CA PRO A 200 -0.57 -6.69 -8.65
C PRO A 200 -0.63 -6.31 -7.17
N SER A 201 0.14 -5.29 -6.80
CA SER A 201 0.36 -4.91 -5.39
C SER A 201 -0.84 -4.25 -4.71
N PHE A 202 -1.79 -3.68 -5.48
CA PHE A 202 -2.95 -2.98 -4.95
C PHE A 202 -4.08 -2.84 -5.98
N ALA A 203 -5.29 -2.53 -5.51
CA ALA A 203 -6.44 -2.11 -6.33
C ALA A 203 -6.68 -0.60 -6.20
N TYR A 204 -6.86 0.12 -7.31
CA TYR A 204 -7.06 1.57 -7.28
C TYR A 204 -8.27 1.99 -6.43
N PRO A 205 -9.47 1.37 -6.57
CA PRO A 205 -10.65 1.80 -5.80
C PRO A 205 -10.52 1.62 -4.28
N GLU A 206 -9.64 0.73 -3.82
CA GLU A 206 -9.40 0.50 -2.39
C GLU A 206 -8.37 1.46 -1.79
N CYS A 207 -7.44 1.93 -2.62
CA CYS A 207 -6.25 2.63 -2.14
C CYS A 207 -6.23 4.11 -2.54
N PHE A 208 -7.05 4.53 -3.50
CA PHE A 208 -7.05 5.90 -4.04
C PHE A 208 -8.34 6.61 -3.65
N THR A 209 -8.20 7.75 -3.00
CA THR A 209 -9.30 8.60 -2.57
C THR A 209 -8.97 10.04 -2.89
N LEU A 210 -9.91 10.78 -3.46
CA LEU A 210 -9.76 12.21 -3.67
C LEU A 210 -10.23 12.96 -2.42
N LEU A 211 -9.45 13.90 -1.93
CA LEU A 211 -9.85 14.84 -0.88
C LEU A 211 -10.24 16.17 -1.52
N LEU A 212 -11.47 16.58 -1.30
CA LEU A 212 -11.99 17.89 -1.69
C LEU A 212 -11.61 18.96 -0.65
N PRO A 213 -11.77 20.26 -0.96
CA PRO A 213 -11.63 21.33 0.02
C PRO A 213 -12.42 21.05 1.30
N GLY A 214 -11.79 21.28 2.45
CA GLY A 214 -12.35 20.93 3.77
C GLY A 214 -12.13 19.48 4.20
N GLY A 215 -11.45 18.66 3.40
CA GLY A 215 -11.07 17.29 3.76
C GLY A 215 -12.12 16.22 3.47
N ASN A 216 -13.17 16.54 2.73
CA ASN A 216 -14.21 15.58 2.35
C ASN A 216 -13.63 14.51 1.42
N LYS A 217 -13.82 13.24 1.76
CA LYS A 217 -13.34 12.09 0.99
C LYS A 217 -14.32 11.74 -0.11
N VAL A 218 -13.80 11.56 -1.32
CA VAL A 218 -14.51 11.09 -2.50
C VAL A 218 -13.85 9.82 -3.00
N SER A 219 -14.60 8.73 -2.99
CA SER A 219 -14.20 7.48 -3.63
C SER A 219 -14.38 7.55 -5.14
N MET A 220 -13.67 6.69 -5.86
CA MET A 220 -13.79 6.56 -7.30
C MET A 220 -15.23 6.21 -7.71
N ALA A 221 -15.67 6.66 -8.88
CA ALA A 221 -16.98 6.29 -9.42
C ALA A 221 -17.04 4.77 -9.66
N SER A 222 -18.25 4.19 -9.65
CA SER A 222 -18.42 2.79 -10.08
C SER A 222 -17.98 2.65 -11.53
N GLY A 223 -16.98 1.81 -11.80
CA GLY A 223 -16.37 1.71 -13.13
C GLY A 223 -15.52 2.93 -13.53
N GLY A 224 -15.24 3.85 -12.60
CA GLY A 224 -14.39 5.02 -12.79
C GLY A 224 -12.90 4.68 -12.80
N TYR A 225 -12.54 3.61 -13.50
CA TYR A 225 -11.15 3.19 -13.68
C TYR A 225 -11.04 2.41 -14.98
N LYS A 226 -9.96 2.66 -15.71
CA LYS A 226 -9.62 1.84 -16.88
C LYS A 226 -9.19 0.44 -16.47
N ASP A 227 -8.40 0.36 -15.39
CA ASP A 227 -7.85 -0.87 -14.86
C ASP A 227 -8.13 -0.96 -13.35
N LEU A 228 -8.47 -2.14 -12.87
CA LEU A 228 -8.82 -2.35 -11.46
C LEU A 228 -7.60 -2.24 -10.54
N SER A 229 -6.45 -2.69 -11.00
CA SER A 229 -5.23 -2.87 -10.20
C SER A 229 -4.03 -2.19 -10.83
N GLY A 230 -3.01 -1.95 -10.00
CA GLY A 230 -1.68 -1.53 -10.46
C GLY A 230 -1.00 -2.59 -11.35
N PRO A 231 0.20 -2.26 -11.88
CA PRO A 231 0.89 -3.12 -12.82
C PRO A 231 1.31 -4.44 -12.17
N ALA A 232 1.37 -5.51 -12.98
CA ALA A 232 2.00 -6.77 -12.58
C ALA A 232 3.52 -6.58 -12.36
N GLN A 233 4.19 -7.60 -11.80
CA GLN A 233 5.65 -7.55 -11.58
C GLN A 233 6.41 -7.28 -12.89
N LYS A 234 7.42 -6.38 -12.83
CA LYS A 234 8.15 -5.86 -14.01
C LYS A 234 7.26 -5.13 -15.04
N GLY A 235 6.01 -4.84 -14.68
CA GLY A 235 5.04 -4.18 -15.53
C GLY A 235 5.21 -2.68 -15.57
N ASP A 236 4.73 -2.13 -16.68
CA ASP A 236 4.51 -0.72 -16.95
C ASP A 236 3.04 -0.59 -17.37
N GLN A 237 2.34 0.40 -16.82
CA GLN A 237 0.93 0.61 -17.07
C GLN A 237 0.60 2.11 -17.16
N THR A 238 -0.01 2.51 -18.27
CA THR A 238 -0.69 3.82 -18.40
C THR A 238 -2.19 3.63 -18.26
N THR A 239 -2.76 4.29 -17.26
CA THR A 239 -4.16 4.13 -16.88
C THR A 239 -4.83 5.46 -16.55
N TRP A 240 -6.15 5.43 -16.31
CA TRP A 240 -6.90 6.57 -15.80
C TRP A 240 -7.84 6.13 -14.68
N ILE A 241 -8.09 7.05 -13.75
CA ILE A 241 -9.00 6.88 -12.61
C ILE A 241 -9.89 8.12 -12.44
N ASP A 242 -11.17 7.91 -12.15
CA ASP A 242 -12.20 8.94 -12.15
C ASP A 242 -12.85 9.11 -10.77
N PHE A 243 -12.95 10.37 -10.36
CA PHE A 243 -13.59 10.78 -9.11
C PHE A 243 -14.76 11.72 -9.41
N PRO A 244 -15.97 11.46 -8.89
CA PRO A 244 -17.07 12.40 -8.96
C PRO A 244 -16.72 13.71 -8.24
N ALA A 245 -16.71 14.83 -8.93
CA ALA A 245 -16.39 16.12 -8.34
C ALA A 245 -17.10 17.25 -9.08
N SER A 246 -17.63 18.22 -8.32
CA SER A 246 -18.29 19.40 -8.87
C SER A 246 -17.38 20.15 -9.85
N SER A 247 -17.91 20.54 -11.01
CA SER A 247 -17.24 21.43 -11.97
C SER A 247 -16.89 22.81 -11.38
N ASN A 248 -17.49 23.19 -10.25
CA ASN A 248 -17.19 24.45 -9.56
C ASN A 248 -15.92 24.38 -8.70
N LEU A 249 -15.41 23.18 -8.41
CA LEU A 249 -14.16 22.99 -7.69
C LEU A 249 -12.97 23.04 -8.64
N GLN A 250 -11.87 23.65 -8.23
CA GLN A 250 -10.65 23.67 -9.01
C GLN A 250 -9.74 22.51 -8.61
N VAL A 251 -9.11 21.86 -9.60
CA VAL A 251 -8.18 20.73 -9.39
C VAL A 251 -7.08 21.05 -8.38
N ASN A 252 -6.51 22.25 -8.44
CA ASN A 252 -5.43 22.69 -7.54
C ASN A 252 -5.84 22.84 -6.06
N GLN A 253 -7.14 22.70 -5.75
CA GLN A 253 -7.66 22.68 -4.38
C GLN A 253 -7.89 21.25 -3.86
N MET A 254 -7.59 20.24 -4.67
CA MET A 254 -7.81 18.84 -4.36
C MET A 254 -6.49 18.14 -4.02
N ILE A 255 -6.59 17.05 -3.26
CA ILE A 255 -5.46 16.20 -2.88
C ILE A 255 -5.80 14.78 -3.25
N LEU A 256 -4.93 14.10 -3.99
CA LEU A 256 -5.01 12.66 -4.13
C LEU A 256 -4.41 12.00 -2.89
N GLN A 257 -5.21 11.26 -2.14
CA GLN A 257 -4.74 10.42 -1.05
C GLN A 257 -4.57 8.98 -1.54
N ILE A 258 -3.37 8.43 -1.34
CA ILE A 258 -2.98 7.08 -1.74
C ILE A 258 -2.66 6.26 -0.47
N GLY A 259 -3.19 5.05 -0.41
CA GLY A 259 -3.03 4.11 0.70
C GLY A 259 -4.32 3.86 1.48
N LYS A 260 -4.44 2.66 2.05
CA LYS A 260 -5.54 2.27 2.94
C LYS A 260 -5.49 3.08 4.24
N ASP A 261 -6.59 3.11 4.99
CA ASP A 261 -6.67 3.80 6.29
C ASP A 261 -5.77 3.18 7.37
N THR A 262 -5.44 1.90 7.23
CA THR A 262 -4.48 1.15 8.04
C THR A 262 -3.02 1.38 7.65
N GLU A 263 -2.77 1.95 6.47
CA GLU A 263 -1.43 2.17 5.92
C GLU A 263 -0.95 3.60 6.21
N GLU A 264 0.36 3.82 6.08
CA GLU A 264 0.88 5.17 5.97
C GLU A 264 0.47 5.76 4.63
N GLN A 265 -0.40 6.77 4.69
CA GLN A 265 -0.99 7.39 3.50
C GLN A 265 -0.09 8.47 2.91
N ILE A 266 -0.08 8.53 1.58
CA ILE A 266 0.61 9.56 0.81
C ILE A 266 -0.43 10.54 0.31
N GLN A 267 -0.25 11.82 0.60
CA GLN A 267 -1.10 12.89 0.11
C GLN A 267 -0.36 13.69 -0.96
N VAL A 268 -0.91 13.72 -2.17
CA VAL A 268 -0.38 14.46 -3.32
C VAL A 268 -1.33 15.61 -3.66
N PRO A 269 -0.99 16.85 -3.26
CA PRO A 269 -1.70 18.03 -3.74
C PRO A 269 -1.68 18.12 -5.27
N LEU A 270 -2.84 18.31 -5.89
CA LEU A 270 -2.97 18.36 -7.36
C LEU A 270 -2.67 19.76 -7.92
N THR A 271 -1.63 20.41 -7.40
CA THR A 271 -1.25 21.79 -7.76
C THR A 271 -0.32 21.87 -8.97
N GLY A 272 0.25 20.74 -9.41
CA GLY A 272 1.30 20.67 -10.44
C GLY A 272 2.72 20.95 -9.94
N HIS A 273 2.86 21.35 -8.67
CA HIS A 273 4.15 21.73 -8.06
C HIS A 273 4.26 21.24 -6.61
N ALA A 274 3.66 20.10 -6.28
CA ALA A 274 3.68 19.56 -4.93
C ALA A 274 5.10 19.15 -4.50
N ASP A 275 5.52 19.58 -3.31
CA ASP A 275 6.71 19.05 -2.65
C ASP A 275 6.38 17.72 -1.97
N LEU A 276 6.94 16.63 -2.51
CA LEU A 276 6.75 15.27 -2.06
C LEU A 276 8.01 14.69 -1.39
N SER A 277 9.00 15.53 -1.08
CA SER A 277 10.28 15.13 -0.48
C SER A 277 10.13 14.33 0.82
N GLN A 278 9.07 14.59 1.59
CA GLN A 278 8.75 13.87 2.82
C GLN A 278 8.49 12.37 2.62
N TYR A 279 8.06 11.96 1.43
CA TYR A 279 7.76 10.57 1.08
C TYR A 279 8.94 9.84 0.44
N GLN A 280 10.02 10.56 0.13
CA GLN A 280 11.19 9.98 -0.54
C GLN A 280 12.01 9.11 0.43
N PRO A 281 12.61 8.01 -0.05
CA PRO A 281 13.50 7.20 0.76
C PRO A 281 14.68 8.00 1.33
N LYS A 282 15.04 7.72 2.58
CA LYS A 282 16.24 8.29 3.22
C LYS A 282 17.28 7.19 3.35
N GLN A 283 18.47 7.40 2.81
CA GLN A 283 19.54 6.41 2.83
C GLN A 283 20.79 6.95 3.55
N SER A 284 21.44 6.07 4.32
CA SER A 284 22.80 6.28 4.81
C SER A 284 23.71 5.12 4.38
N ASN A 285 25.02 5.36 4.39
CA ASN A 285 26.03 4.39 3.97
C ASN A 285 27.07 4.18 5.09
N PRO A 286 26.74 3.42 6.17
CA PRO A 286 27.62 3.29 7.32
C PRO A 286 28.96 2.62 7.01
N ASN A 287 28.96 1.67 6.06
CA ASN A 287 30.12 0.85 5.69
C ASN A 287 30.83 0.19 6.89
N LEU A 288 30.04 -0.23 7.89
CA LEU A 288 30.53 -0.84 9.12
C LEU A 288 30.77 -2.33 8.91
N ARG A 289 32.00 -2.80 9.14
CA ARG A 289 32.39 -4.21 9.03
C ARG A 289 32.47 -4.85 10.41
N VAL A 290 31.79 -5.98 10.59
CA VAL A 290 31.74 -6.76 11.83
C VAL A 290 32.06 -8.21 11.50
N GLN A 291 32.83 -8.88 12.35
CA GLN A 291 33.04 -10.32 12.26
C GLN A 291 31.88 -11.05 12.97
N PHE A 292 31.25 -11.99 12.29
CA PHE A 292 30.22 -12.86 12.86
C PHE A 292 30.45 -14.30 12.41
N GLY A 293 30.77 -15.18 13.38
CA GLY A 293 31.29 -16.50 13.08
C GLY A 293 32.63 -16.42 12.33
N SER A 294 32.75 -17.21 11.26
CA SER A 294 33.93 -17.22 10.37
C SER A 294 33.89 -16.17 9.27
N MET A 295 32.82 -15.36 9.18
CA MET A 295 32.62 -14.41 8.09
C MET A 295 32.73 -12.95 8.55
N PHE A 296 32.97 -12.06 7.59
CA PHE A 296 32.83 -10.63 7.81
C PHE A 296 31.57 -10.10 7.13
N TRP A 297 30.75 -9.42 7.90
CA TRP A 297 29.53 -8.77 7.44
C TRP A 297 29.79 -7.27 7.39
N THR A 298 29.57 -6.66 6.23
CA THR A 298 29.69 -5.22 6.05
C THR A 298 28.32 -4.64 5.79
N LEU A 299 27.80 -3.82 6.71
CA LEU A 299 26.58 -3.04 6.50
C LEU A 299 26.87 -1.92 5.51
N LYS A 300 26.44 -2.09 4.26
CA LYS A 300 26.68 -1.15 3.17
C LYS A 300 25.72 0.03 3.22
N THR A 301 24.42 -0.25 3.26
CA THR A 301 23.39 0.79 3.21
C THR A 301 22.28 0.51 4.23
N VAL A 302 21.72 1.60 4.74
CA VAL A 302 20.50 1.60 5.55
C VAL A 302 19.52 2.54 4.85
N THR A 303 18.40 2.01 4.37
CA THR A 303 17.39 2.80 3.66
C THR A 303 16.06 2.75 4.41
N LEU A 304 15.58 3.93 4.81
CA LEU A 304 14.25 4.13 5.38
C LEU A 304 13.27 4.47 4.26
N LYS A 305 12.20 3.70 4.09
CA LYS A 305 11.24 3.89 2.99
C LYS A 305 9.80 3.51 3.37
N LEU A 306 8.83 3.94 2.57
CA LEU A 306 7.39 3.74 2.80
C LEU A 306 6.83 2.45 2.21
N SER A 307 7.48 1.92 1.18
CA SER A 307 7.11 0.63 0.61
C SER A 307 8.33 -0.22 0.29
N ASP A 308 8.13 -1.52 0.42
CA ASP A 308 9.08 -2.56 0.06
C ASP A 308 8.30 -3.82 -0.31
N SER A 309 8.86 -4.62 -1.23
CA SER A 309 8.31 -5.95 -1.55
C SER A 309 6.81 -5.94 -1.86
N GLY A 310 6.37 -5.02 -2.71
CA GLY A 310 4.98 -4.88 -3.13
C GLY A 310 4.01 -4.42 -2.04
N THR A 311 4.50 -3.96 -0.89
CA THR A 311 3.69 -3.64 0.29
C THR A 311 3.96 -2.21 0.77
N GLN A 312 2.90 -1.50 1.18
CA GLN A 312 3.01 -0.24 1.91
C GLN A 312 3.10 -0.52 3.42
N VAL A 313 3.88 0.26 4.15
CA VAL A 313 3.93 0.16 5.62
C VAL A 313 2.60 0.49 6.29
N ASP A 314 2.35 -0.13 7.44
CA ASP A 314 1.27 0.29 8.35
C ASP A 314 1.47 1.74 8.78
N LYS A 315 0.35 2.37 9.19
CA LYS A 315 0.33 3.73 9.72
C LYS A 315 1.34 3.95 10.85
N GLY A 316 2.12 5.03 10.74
CA GLY A 316 3.15 5.40 11.72
C GLY A 316 4.42 4.56 11.67
N LYS A 317 4.56 3.64 10.69
CA LYS A 317 5.75 2.80 10.53
C LYS A 317 6.56 3.17 9.29
N ARG A 318 7.77 2.61 9.18
CA ARG A 318 8.66 2.71 8.02
C ARG A 318 9.36 1.37 7.82
N PHE A 319 9.67 1.00 6.57
CA PHE A 319 10.59 -0.08 6.28
C PHE A 319 12.00 0.40 6.53
N LEU A 320 12.80 -0.43 7.18
CA LEU A 320 14.24 -0.27 7.29
C LEU A 320 14.89 -1.39 6.49
N VAL A 321 15.43 -1.05 5.31
CA VAL A 321 16.11 -2.01 4.43
C VAL A 321 17.61 -1.91 4.64
N LEU A 322 18.20 -3.05 5.01
CA LEU A 322 19.62 -3.18 5.28
C LEU A 322 20.27 -3.97 4.17
N THR A 323 21.27 -3.37 3.51
CA THR A 323 22.09 -4.08 2.51
C THR A 323 23.41 -4.48 3.15
N PHE A 324 23.70 -5.78 3.15
CA PHE A 324 24.97 -6.32 3.63
C PHE A 324 25.81 -6.88 2.49
N SER A 325 27.13 -6.78 2.64
CA SER A 325 28.11 -7.54 1.87
C SER A 325 28.78 -8.52 2.81
N LEU A 326 28.87 -9.79 2.41
CA LEU A 326 29.43 -10.87 3.21
C LEU A 326 30.73 -11.35 2.57
N ASP A 327 31.83 -11.26 3.32
CA ASP A 327 33.12 -11.85 2.94
C ASP A 327 33.31 -13.16 3.72
N ASN A 328 33.34 -14.29 3.02
CA ASN A 328 33.68 -15.59 3.60
C ASN A 328 35.13 -15.94 3.25
N PRO A 329 36.08 -15.80 4.19
CA PRO A 329 37.49 -16.18 3.96
C PRO A 329 37.72 -17.70 3.99
N GLY A 330 36.72 -18.50 4.41
CA GLY A 330 36.81 -19.95 4.46
C GLY A 330 36.40 -20.63 3.16
N THR A 331 36.63 -21.94 3.09
CA THR A 331 36.22 -22.80 1.96
C THR A 331 34.82 -23.39 2.13
N GLU A 332 34.28 -23.40 3.35
CA GLU A 332 32.95 -23.93 3.66
C GLU A 332 31.89 -22.85 3.42
N GLY A 333 30.84 -23.20 2.68
CA GLY A 333 29.68 -22.32 2.49
C GLY A 333 28.89 -22.19 3.79
N LEU A 334 28.56 -20.96 4.19
CA LEU A 334 27.66 -20.73 5.32
C LEU A 334 26.25 -20.47 4.80
N ASN A 335 25.28 -21.27 5.22
CA ASN A 335 23.87 -20.99 4.96
C ASN A 335 23.35 -20.06 6.06
N ALA A 336 23.44 -18.75 5.83
CA ALA A 336 22.91 -17.73 6.72
C ALA A 336 21.50 -17.30 6.29
N PHE A 337 20.49 -17.59 7.11
CA PHE A 337 19.17 -16.97 7.06
C PHE A 337 19.15 -15.75 8.00
N PRO A 338 19.22 -14.50 7.49
CA PRO A 338 19.42 -13.30 8.31
C PRO A 338 18.47 -13.13 9.52
N PRO A 339 17.18 -13.53 9.44
CA PRO A 339 16.28 -13.49 10.59
C PRO A 339 16.70 -14.36 11.79
N ASP A 340 17.61 -15.31 11.63
CA ASP A 340 18.09 -16.13 12.76
C ASP A 340 19.10 -15.38 13.63
N TYR A 341 19.83 -14.39 13.08
CA TYR A 341 20.98 -13.75 13.75
C TYR A 341 20.89 -12.23 13.86
N ILE A 342 20.05 -11.57 13.08
CA ILE A 342 19.95 -10.10 13.06
C ILE A 342 18.72 -9.65 13.84
N ARG A 343 18.91 -8.72 14.78
CA ARG A 343 17.83 -8.03 15.50
C ARG A 343 18.05 -6.53 15.37
N LEU A 344 16.97 -5.80 15.13
CA LEU A 344 16.96 -4.34 15.19
C LEU A 344 16.56 -3.93 16.61
N GLN A 345 17.37 -3.09 17.25
CA GLN A 345 17.05 -2.48 18.53
C GLN A 345 17.08 -0.96 18.37
N TYR A 346 16.04 -0.30 18.89
CA TYR A 346 15.98 1.15 19.03
C TYR A 346 16.41 1.51 20.47
N GLY A 347 17.17 2.58 20.63
CA GLY A 347 17.73 3.03 21.92
C GLY A 347 18.09 4.49 21.89
#